data_AF-A0A9X2CIE4-F1
#
_entry.id   AF-A0A9X2CIE4-F1
#
_cell.length_a   1.000
_cell.length_b   1.000
_cell.length_c   1.000
_cell.angle_alpha   90.00
_cell.angle_beta   90.00
_cell.angle_gamma   90.00
#
_symmetry.space_group_name_H-M   'P 1'
#
loop_
_entity.id
_entity.type
_entity.pdbx_description
1 polymer ?
#
loop_
_entity_poly.entity_id
_entity_poly.type
_entity_poly.pdbx_seq_one_letter_code
_entity_poly.pdbx_strand_id
1 'polypeptide(L)'
;MPNGLNAYFSHALTQSTEHWQLSIQEKETFIDWLTTKWRTPSSLLGRYRMRRDGLFGYFKTLANLDSGLSTLSKRALLGEEGLHHHSASAYQSQDSEQLRYEIFHAQTRYLDRLRQVLMEPKLEPMLNVPLPITANQRSLLHKNDPLPAYLSEPGRIAEFHLDLTEATKTYIKTPPLAIGSQRMLQVDKVRSFFRHIHQQGKQLTRPQCTATALRELVNFRASELALLFIVLTGVRPTHAITLEQTYCFNFKHAIVSDKGRWRSVTLPDYLQQAIQRFEQLKQQLNQLFPKHAPSVLLWYQINELGEPLPLTAKTLRHFMTHHWSECFPNDRVVPYQLRHFFAQHARAALDPVLSTQDVDQLMGHSSFGEHLGSDMHFPASQKKLNKHLNSISDFLQLPPVMEDN
;
A
#
# COMPACT_ATOMS: atom_id res chain seq x y z
N MET A 1 -22.49 10.73 -15.41
CA MET A 1 -23.82 10.53 -14.78
C MET A 1 -23.95 9.07 -14.34
N PRO A 2 -24.70 8.75 -13.27
CA PRO A 2 -24.98 7.36 -12.91
C PRO A 2 -25.69 6.63 -14.06
N ASN A 3 -25.28 5.40 -14.37
CA ASN A 3 -25.78 4.62 -15.51
C ASN A 3 -27.32 4.47 -15.57
N GLY A 4 -28.00 4.49 -14.42
CA GLY A 4 -29.46 4.38 -14.35
C GLY A 4 -30.24 5.58 -14.89
N LEU A 5 -29.62 6.77 -14.96
CA LEU A 5 -30.24 7.96 -15.55
C LEU A 5 -29.91 8.13 -17.03
N ASN A 6 -28.91 7.42 -17.55
CA ASN A 6 -28.48 7.56 -18.93
C ASN A 6 -29.60 7.21 -19.92
N ALA A 7 -30.46 6.22 -19.64
CA ALA A 7 -31.56 5.88 -20.54
C ALA A 7 -32.57 7.03 -20.71
N TYR A 8 -32.83 7.78 -19.64
CA TYR A 8 -33.75 8.93 -19.65
C TYR A 8 -33.21 10.09 -20.48
N PHE A 9 -31.93 10.39 -20.31
CA PHE A 9 -31.29 11.47 -21.05
C PHE A 9 -30.84 11.05 -22.45
N SER A 10 -30.50 9.78 -22.69
CA SER A 10 -30.07 9.31 -24.01
C SER A 10 -31.18 9.44 -25.02
N HIS A 11 -32.43 9.16 -24.65
CA HIS A 11 -33.56 9.37 -25.56
C HIS A 11 -33.74 10.84 -25.92
N ALA A 12 -33.69 11.72 -24.91
CA ALA A 12 -33.75 13.17 -25.10
C ALA A 12 -32.57 13.73 -25.90
N LEU A 13 -31.37 13.12 -25.77
CA LEU A 13 -30.15 13.50 -26.50
C LEU A 13 -30.10 12.93 -27.92
N THR A 14 -30.80 11.82 -28.19
CA THR A 14 -30.92 11.25 -29.55
C THR A 14 -31.94 11.99 -30.41
N GLN A 15 -32.83 12.77 -29.81
CA GLN A 15 -33.68 13.73 -30.52
C GLN A 15 -32.95 15.08 -30.55
N SER A 16 -32.91 15.73 -31.71
CA SER A 16 -32.16 16.97 -31.92
C SER A 16 -32.39 17.98 -30.79
N THR A 17 -31.31 18.44 -30.17
CA THR A 17 -31.32 19.46 -29.10
C THR A 17 -31.82 20.82 -29.60
N GLU A 18 -31.94 21.03 -30.90
CA GLU A 18 -32.44 22.29 -31.48
C GLU A 18 -33.97 22.43 -31.37
N HIS A 19 -34.70 21.32 -31.15
CA HIS A 19 -36.18 21.31 -31.21
C HIS A 19 -36.86 20.57 -30.06
N TRP A 20 -36.17 20.31 -28.95
CA TRP A 20 -36.83 19.72 -27.78
C TRP A 20 -37.76 20.74 -27.13
N GLN A 21 -39.02 20.73 -27.54
CA GLN A 21 -40.09 21.52 -26.96
C GLN A 21 -41.10 20.56 -26.34
N LEU A 22 -41.32 20.71 -25.03
CA LEU A 22 -42.49 20.11 -24.38
C LEU A 22 -43.74 20.61 -25.10
N SER A 23 -44.64 19.69 -25.43
CA SER A 23 -45.99 20.03 -25.89
C SER A 23 -46.71 20.89 -24.84
N ILE A 24 -47.75 21.60 -25.24
CA ILE A 24 -48.54 22.44 -24.32
C ILE A 24 -49.07 21.59 -23.15
N GLN A 25 -49.52 20.37 -23.44
CA GLN A 25 -50.04 19.44 -22.44
C GLN A 25 -48.95 18.94 -21.48
N GLU A 26 -47.73 18.67 -21.97
CA GLU A 26 -46.59 18.32 -21.11
C GLU A 26 -46.12 19.51 -20.27
N LYS A 27 -46.17 20.73 -20.81
CA LYS A 27 -45.86 21.97 -20.07
C LYS A 27 -46.87 22.20 -18.95
N GLU A 28 -48.16 22.06 -19.23
CA GLU A 28 -49.23 22.17 -18.23
C GLU A 28 -49.07 21.09 -17.15
N THR A 29 -48.82 19.84 -17.54
CA THR A 29 -48.58 18.73 -16.60
C THR A 29 -47.34 19.00 -15.73
N PHE A 30 -46.27 19.53 -16.32
CA PHE A 30 -45.05 19.85 -15.60
C PHE A 30 -45.23 21.03 -14.63
N ILE A 31 -45.96 22.08 -15.04
CA ILE A 31 -46.30 23.22 -14.19
C ILE A 31 -47.22 22.77 -13.04
N ASP A 32 -48.22 21.95 -13.32
CA ASP A 32 -49.11 21.40 -12.29
C ASP A 32 -48.33 20.55 -11.29
N TRP A 33 -47.41 19.70 -11.77
CA TRP A 33 -46.51 18.93 -10.91
C TRP A 33 -45.57 19.78 -10.05
N LEU A 34 -45.02 20.87 -10.62
CA LEU A 34 -44.16 21.82 -9.89
C LEU A 34 -44.93 22.59 -8.81
N THR A 35 -46.18 22.96 -9.09
CA THR A 35 -47.01 23.80 -8.22
C THR A 35 -47.83 22.99 -7.22
N THR A 36 -48.04 21.69 -7.48
CA THR A 36 -48.72 20.77 -6.57
C THR A 36 -47.92 20.63 -5.27
N LYS A 37 -48.61 20.66 -4.13
CA LYS A 37 -47.98 20.48 -2.82
C LYS A 37 -47.55 19.03 -2.63
N TRP A 38 -46.25 18.78 -2.65
CA TRP A 38 -45.64 17.46 -2.47
C TRP A 38 -45.92 16.93 -1.06
N ARG A 39 -46.71 15.86 -0.97
CA ARG A 39 -46.92 15.12 0.28
C ARG A 39 -45.99 13.93 0.35
N THR A 40 -45.49 13.60 1.54
CA THR A 40 -44.70 12.39 1.76
C THR A 40 -45.58 11.15 1.50
N PRO A 41 -45.19 10.27 0.57
CA PRO A 41 -45.90 9.00 0.33
C PRO A 41 -46.03 8.17 1.60
N SER A 42 -47.12 7.41 1.74
CA SER A 42 -47.37 6.58 2.92
C SER A 42 -46.27 5.54 3.19
N SER A 43 -45.66 5.02 2.12
CA SER A 43 -44.49 4.14 2.15
C SER A 43 -43.22 4.77 2.75
N LEU A 44 -43.16 6.10 2.80
CA LEU A 44 -42.06 6.88 3.36
C LEU A 44 -42.41 7.54 4.70
N LEU A 45 -43.63 7.37 5.21
CA LEU A 45 -44.02 7.87 6.53
C LEU A 45 -43.17 7.21 7.62
N GLY A 46 -42.66 8.02 8.54
CA GLY A 46 -41.77 7.57 9.63
C GLY A 46 -40.31 7.33 9.21
N ARG A 47 -39.97 7.41 7.92
CA ARG A 47 -38.57 7.34 7.48
C ARG A 47 -37.89 8.71 7.63
N TYR A 48 -36.63 8.69 8.07
CA TYR A 48 -35.85 9.92 8.18
C TYR A 48 -35.52 10.50 6.81
N ARG A 49 -35.86 11.77 6.60
CA ARG A 49 -35.40 12.52 5.44
C ARG A 49 -33.94 12.89 5.63
N MET A 50 -33.07 12.39 4.76
CA MET A 50 -31.66 12.77 4.78
C MET A 50 -31.46 14.06 3.99
N ARG A 51 -30.70 15.01 4.53
CA ARG A 51 -30.22 16.18 3.79
C ARG A 51 -29.15 15.74 2.79
N ARG A 52 -28.96 16.51 1.71
CA ARG A 52 -27.89 16.30 0.73
C ARG A 52 -26.51 16.14 1.40
N ASP A 53 -26.26 16.94 2.44
CA ASP A 53 -25.03 16.91 3.23
C ASP A 53 -24.81 15.56 3.94
N GLY A 54 -25.89 14.89 4.33
CA GLY A 54 -25.84 13.56 4.94
C GLY A 54 -25.39 12.47 3.97
N LEU A 55 -25.77 12.57 2.68
CA LEU A 55 -25.32 11.64 1.65
C LEU A 55 -23.82 11.83 1.36
N PHE A 56 -23.36 13.08 1.25
CA PHE A 56 -21.92 13.33 1.12
C PHE A 56 -21.15 12.89 2.37
N GLY A 57 -21.72 13.11 3.56
CA GLY A 57 -21.20 12.60 4.82
C GLY A 57 -21.06 11.08 4.83
N TYR A 58 -22.05 10.35 4.27
CA TYR A 58 -21.98 8.90 4.12
C TYR A 58 -20.77 8.45 3.29
N PHE A 59 -20.56 9.02 2.10
CA PHE A 59 -19.41 8.70 1.26
C PHE A 59 -18.09 9.06 1.94
N LYS A 60 -18.02 10.23 2.61
CA LYS A 60 -16.84 10.66 3.37
C LYS A 60 -16.51 9.66 4.49
N THR A 61 -17.51 9.28 5.28
CA THR A 61 -17.36 8.33 6.38
C THR A 61 -16.94 6.94 5.88
N LEU A 62 -17.57 6.42 4.82
CA LEU A 62 -17.20 5.13 4.27
C LEU A 62 -15.80 5.13 3.65
N ALA A 63 -15.43 6.17 2.89
CA ALA A 63 -14.08 6.30 2.37
C ALA A 63 -13.03 6.36 3.49
N ASN A 64 -13.35 6.98 4.62
CA ASN A 64 -12.46 7.01 5.77
C ASN A 64 -12.28 5.61 6.40
N LEU A 65 -13.39 4.89 6.57
CA LEU A 65 -13.44 3.55 7.20
C LEU A 65 -13.01 2.41 6.28
N ASP A 66 -12.99 2.59 4.96
CA ASP A 66 -12.64 1.53 4.02
C ASP A 66 -11.15 1.17 4.15
N SER A 67 -10.89 -0.04 4.62
CA SER A 67 -9.56 -0.59 4.84
C SER A 67 -8.84 -0.97 3.54
N GLY A 68 -9.60 -1.22 2.47
CA GLY A 68 -9.10 -1.59 1.13
C GLY A 68 -8.83 -0.38 0.23
N LEU A 69 -9.19 0.82 0.65
CA LEU A 69 -8.84 2.05 -0.04
C LEU A 69 -7.45 2.52 0.40
N SER A 70 -6.53 2.72 -0.54
CA SER A 70 -5.18 3.20 -0.24
C SER A 70 -5.18 4.62 0.35
N THR A 71 -4.11 4.99 1.05
CA THR A 71 -3.98 6.33 1.63
C THR A 71 -3.96 7.43 0.56
N LEU A 72 -3.38 7.17 -0.62
CA LEU A 72 -3.39 8.12 -1.74
C LEU A 72 -4.79 8.28 -2.35
N SER A 73 -5.55 7.19 -2.49
CA SER A 73 -6.95 7.25 -2.91
C SER A 73 -7.84 7.95 -1.87
N LYS A 74 -7.61 7.70 -0.58
CA LYS A 74 -8.28 8.45 0.51
C LYS A 74 -7.96 9.94 0.44
N ARG A 75 -6.72 10.31 0.18
CA ARG A 75 -6.29 11.71 0.02
C ARG A 75 -7.02 12.39 -1.12
N ALA A 76 -7.19 11.70 -2.25
CA ALA A 76 -7.92 12.23 -3.40
C ALA A 76 -9.41 12.47 -3.10
N LEU A 77 -10.04 11.62 -2.27
CA LEU A 77 -11.46 11.74 -1.91
C LEU A 77 -11.73 12.69 -0.74
N LEU A 78 -10.86 12.70 0.26
CA LEU A 78 -11.10 13.34 1.56
C LEU A 78 -10.29 14.63 1.74
N GLY A 79 -9.33 14.90 0.87
CA GLY A 79 -8.31 15.92 1.06
C GLY A 79 -7.27 15.51 2.10
N GLU A 80 -6.30 16.40 2.36
CA GLU A 80 -5.25 16.16 3.36
C GLU A 80 -5.83 16.07 4.77
N GLU A 81 -6.79 16.93 5.11
CA GLU A 81 -7.39 17.02 6.45
C GLU A 81 -8.19 15.77 6.84
N GLY A 82 -8.67 15.01 5.86
CA GLY A 82 -9.42 13.78 6.10
C GLY A 82 -8.56 12.54 6.24
N LEU A 83 -7.23 12.66 6.16
CA LEU A 83 -6.31 11.54 6.32
C LEU A 83 -5.97 11.32 7.80
N HIS A 84 -6.09 10.06 8.24
CA HIS A 84 -5.48 9.63 9.51
C HIS A 84 -3.94 9.59 9.44
N HIS A 85 -3.37 9.53 8.23
CA HIS A 85 -1.93 9.41 7.99
C HIS A 85 -1.46 10.32 6.84
N HIS A 86 -0.86 11.46 7.17
CA HIS A 86 -0.35 12.41 6.17
C HIS A 86 0.99 12.00 5.53
N SER A 87 1.74 11.09 6.17
CA SER A 87 3.11 10.74 5.72
C SER A 87 3.16 9.70 4.60
N ALA A 88 2.06 9.03 4.27
CA ALA A 88 2.05 7.93 3.30
C ALA A 88 2.53 8.35 1.90
N SER A 89 2.16 9.56 1.46
CA SER A 89 2.59 10.10 0.17
C SER A 89 4.10 10.31 0.06
N ALA A 90 4.83 10.39 1.19
CA ALA A 90 6.29 10.51 1.18
C ALA A 90 7.01 9.21 0.78
N TYR A 91 6.38 8.05 0.97
CA TYR A 91 7.02 6.74 0.79
C TYR A 91 6.25 5.74 -0.08
N GLN A 92 4.96 5.95 -0.33
CA GLN A 92 4.16 5.17 -1.29
C GLN A 92 3.96 5.94 -2.59
N SER A 93 3.79 5.20 -3.69
CA SER A 93 3.55 5.74 -5.02
C SER A 93 2.49 4.94 -5.75
N GLN A 94 1.63 5.63 -6.49
CA GLN A 94 0.60 5.04 -7.34
C GLN A 94 0.40 5.92 -8.57
N ASP A 95 -0.14 5.35 -9.63
CA ASP A 95 -0.54 6.15 -10.78
C ASP A 95 -2.03 6.54 -10.76
N SER A 96 -2.37 7.56 -11.53
CA SER A 96 -3.74 8.10 -11.60
C SER A 96 -4.78 7.07 -12.07
N GLU A 97 -4.41 6.08 -12.89
CA GLU A 97 -5.32 5.03 -13.31
C GLU A 97 -5.65 4.07 -12.18
N GLN A 98 -4.66 3.71 -11.36
CA GLN A 98 -4.85 2.89 -10.16
C GLN A 98 -5.74 3.61 -9.14
N LEU A 99 -5.53 4.91 -8.92
CA LEU A 99 -6.39 5.71 -8.03
C LEU A 99 -7.83 5.71 -8.52
N ARG A 100 -8.07 5.94 -9.82
CA ARG A 100 -9.41 5.90 -10.42
C ARG A 100 -10.06 4.53 -10.21
N TYR A 101 -9.32 3.45 -10.44
CA TYR A 101 -9.79 2.08 -10.21
C TYR A 101 -10.22 1.86 -8.76
N GLU A 102 -9.35 2.17 -7.80
CA GLU A 102 -9.64 1.98 -6.37
C GLU A 102 -10.86 2.80 -5.92
N ILE A 103 -10.94 4.07 -6.33
CA ILE A 103 -12.06 4.97 -6.00
C ILE A 103 -13.37 4.46 -6.60
N PHE A 104 -13.38 4.09 -7.88
CA PHE A 104 -14.57 3.60 -8.56
C PHE A 104 -15.14 2.35 -7.88
N HIS A 105 -14.29 1.36 -7.58
CA HIS A 105 -14.73 0.14 -6.92
C HIS A 105 -15.14 0.38 -5.47
N ALA A 106 -14.50 1.31 -4.76
CA ALA A 106 -14.92 1.69 -3.42
C ALA A 106 -16.32 2.33 -3.42
N GLN A 107 -16.55 3.30 -4.30
CA GLN A 107 -17.87 3.91 -4.47
C GLN A 107 -18.94 2.90 -4.87
N THR A 108 -18.59 1.93 -5.73
CA THR A 108 -19.49 0.83 -6.11
C THR A 108 -19.91 0.01 -4.88
N ARG A 109 -18.95 -0.39 -4.02
CA ARG A 109 -19.26 -1.09 -2.76
C ARG A 109 -20.19 -0.27 -1.84
N TYR A 110 -19.94 1.03 -1.75
CA TYR A 110 -20.74 1.93 -0.91
C TYR A 110 -22.17 2.08 -1.42
N LEU A 111 -22.35 2.17 -2.74
CA LEU A 111 -23.66 2.21 -3.38
C LEU A 111 -24.38 0.87 -3.27
N ASP A 112 -23.68 -0.26 -3.39
CA ASP A 112 -24.26 -1.58 -3.20
C ASP A 112 -24.82 -1.78 -1.80
N ARG A 113 -24.16 -1.23 -0.77
CA ARG A 113 -24.68 -1.22 0.60
C ARG A 113 -25.99 -0.42 0.71
N LEU A 114 -26.07 0.75 0.07
CA LEU A 114 -27.32 1.52 0.04
C LEU A 114 -28.41 0.76 -0.71
N ARG A 115 -28.07 0.14 -1.84
CA ARG A 115 -29.00 -0.68 -2.62
C ARG A 115 -29.62 -1.79 -1.78
N GLN A 116 -28.81 -2.53 -1.01
CA GLN A 116 -29.34 -3.60 -0.14
C GLN A 116 -30.39 -3.09 0.85
N VAL A 117 -30.23 -1.87 1.38
CA VAL A 117 -31.21 -1.24 2.29
C VAL A 117 -32.44 -0.73 1.52
N LEU A 118 -32.25 -0.25 0.28
CA LEU A 118 -33.31 0.35 -0.54
C LEU A 118 -34.17 -0.67 -1.31
N MET A 119 -33.71 -1.91 -1.46
CA MET A 119 -34.47 -3.02 -2.04
C MET A 119 -35.47 -3.64 -1.05
N GLU A 120 -35.95 -2.85 -0.09
CA GLU A 120 -37.07 -3.25 0.77
C GLU A 120 -38.37 -3.33 -0.07
N PRO A 121 -39.25 -4.33 0.11
CA PRO A 121 -40.43 -4.53 -0.75
C PRO A 121 -41.38 -3.32 -0.86
N LYS A 122 -41.38 -2.43 0.15
CA LYS A 122 -42.18 -1.20 0.16
C LYS A 122 -41.56 -0.04 -0.62
N LEU A 123 -40.25 -0.08 -0.86
CA LEU A 123 -39.49 0.97 -1.54
C LEU A 123 -39.14 0.60 -2.97
N GLU A 124 -38.89 -0.68 -3.24
CA GLU A 124 -38.48 -1.16 -4.56
C GLU A 124 -39.42 -0.70 -5.70
N PRO A 125 -40.75 -0.77 -5.57
CA PRO A 125 -41.65 -0.27 -6.62
C PRO A 125 -41.53 1.23 -6.88
N MET A 126 -41.12 2.02 -5.89
CA MET A 126 -40.94 3.47 -6.02
C MET A 126 -39.65 3.85 -6.75
N LEU A 127 -38.74 2.90 -6.90
CA LEU A 127 -37.47 3.06 -7.62
C LEU A 127 -37.55 2.49 -9.04
N ASN A 128 -38.71 1.98 -9.45
CA ASN A 128 -38.97 1.55 -10.81
C ASN A 128 -39.36 2.73 -11.68
N VAL A 129 -38.81 2.74 -12.88
CA VAL A 129 -38.93 3.87 -13.80
C VAL A 129 -39.17 3.29 -15.19
N PRO A 130 -40.13 3.84 -15.96
CA PRO A 130 -40.47 3.31 -17.28
C PRO A 130 -39.35 3.57 -18.29
N LEU A 131 -38.94 2.56 -19.04
CA LEU A 131 -37.97 2.71 -20.12
C LEU A 131 -38.56 3.55 -21.27
N PRO A 132 -37.80 4.48 -21.88
CA PRO A 132 -38.33 5.45 -22.84
C PRO A 132 -39.00 4.82 -24.08
N ILE A 133 -38.49 3.67 -24.53
CA ILE A 133 -38.92 3.06 -25.80
C ILE A 133 -39.97 1.96 -25.58
N THR A 134 -39.82 1.17 -24.52
CA THR A 134 -40.66 -0.02 -24.29
C THR A 134 -41.74 0.20 -23.24
N ALA A 135 -41.70 1.31 -22.51
CA ALA A 135 -42.53 1.60 -21.32
C ALA A 135 -42.41 0.54 -20.19
N ASN A 136 -41.56 -0.47 -20.34
CA ASN A 136 -41.30 -1.48 -19.32
C ASN A 136 -40.68 -0.82 -18.10
N GLN A 137 -41.15 -1.20 -16.91
CA GLN A 137 -40.63 -0.70 -15.65
C GLN A 137 -39.28 -1.35 -15.36
N ARG A 138 -38.29 -0.52 -15.01
CA ARG A 138 -36.95 -0.97 -14.61
C ARG A 138 -36.51 -0.25 -13.34
N SER A 139 -35.97 -0.99 -12.39
CA SER A 139 -35.42 -0.41 -11.17
C SER A 139 -34.19 0.46 -11.46
N LEU A 140 -34.12 1.66 -10.87
CA LEU A 140 -32.94 2.54 -10.89
C LEU A 140 -31.71 1.88 -10.29
N LEU A 141 -31.91 0.90 -9.40
CA LEU A 141 -30.84 0.21 -8.68
C LEU A 141 -30.65 -1.23 -9.18
N HIS A 142 -30.95 -1.48 -10.45
CA HIS A 142 -30.80 -2.80 -11.06
C HIS A 142 -29.34 -3.28 -10.98
N LYS A 143 -29.14 -4.48 -10.40
CA LYS A 143 -27.80 -5.02 -10.08
C LYS A 143 -27.03 -5.53 -11.31
N ASN A 144 -27.73 -5.96 -12.35
CA ASN A 144 -27.14 -6.82 -13.39
C ASN A 144 -26.80 -6.07 -14.68
N ASP A 145 -26.60 -4.75 -14.62
CA ASP A 145 -26.06 -4.05 -15.79
C ASP A 145 -24.58 -4.42 -15.96
N PRO A 146 -24.19 -4.96 -17.13
CA PRO A 146 -22.78 -5.21 -17.38
C PRO A 146 -22.03 -3.88 -17.36
N LEU A 147 -20.90 -3.86 -16.65
CA LEU A 147 -19.99 -2.73 -16.72
C LEU A 147 -19.46 -2.59 -18.15
N PRO A 148 -19.30 -1.37 -18.66
CA PRO A 148 -18.53 -1.14 -19.87
C PRO A 148 -17.16 -1.83 -19.81
N ALA A 149 -16.69 -2.34 -20.96
CA ALA A 149 -15.43 -3.08 -21.05
C ALA A 149 -14.24 -2.32 -20.44
N TYR A 150 -14.15 -1.00 -20.66
CA TYR A 150 -13.07 -0.15 -20.12
C TYR A 150 -13.09 0.03 -18.59
N LEU A 151 -14.21 -0.30 -17.92
CA LEU A 151 -14.34 -0.33 -16.45
C LEU A 151 -14.19 -1.74 -15.88
N SER A 152 -14.00 -2.73 -16.74
CA SER A 152 -13.89 -4.14 -16.36
C SER A 152 -12.43 -4.60 -16.25
N GLU A 153 -11.48 -3.76 -16.71
CA GLU A 153 -10.05 -4.02 -16.59
C GLU A 153 -9.59 -4.00 -15.11
N PRO A 154 -8.98 -5.08 -14.60
CA PRO A 154 -8.51 -5.11 -13.23
C PRO A 154 -7.35 -4.15 -12.97
N GLY A 155 -7.47 -3.39 -11.89
CA GLY A 155 -6.40 -2.58 -11.29
C GLY A 155 -6.19 -1.20 -11.90
N ARG A 156 -6.80 -0.87 -13.04
CA ARG A 156 -6.57 0.40 -13.76
C ARG A 156 -7.83 0.89 -14.45
N ILE A 157 -8.10 2.19 -14.38
CA ILE A 157 -9.11 2.86 -15.21
C ILE A 157 -8.43 4.00 -15.96
N ALA A 158 -8.36 3.85 -17.28
CA ALA A 158 -7.77 4.84 -18.19
C ALA A 158 -8.64 6.11 -18.29
N GLU A 159 -7.97 7.24 -18.52
CA GLU A 159 -8.61 8.50 -18.89
C GLU A 159 -8.38 8.74 -20.38
N PHE A 160 -9.40 9.30 -21.03
CA PHE A 160 -9.37 9.61 -22.45
C PHE A 160 -9.74 11.08 -22.62
N HIS A 161 -9.02 11.78 -23.49
CA HIS A 161 -9.47 13.07 -24.00
C HIS A 161 -10.08 12.89 -25.38
N LEU A 162 -11.15 13.63 -25.66
CA LEU A 162 -11.78 13.67 -26.96
C LEU A 162 -11.03 14.70 -27.82
N ASP A 163 -10.44 14.23 -28.91
CA ASP A 163 -9.87 15.08 -29.95
C ASP A 163 -10.89 15.24 -31.08
N LEU A 164 -11.19 16.50 -31.41
CA LEU A 164 -12.18 16.88 -32.41
C LEU A 164 -11.45 17.56 -33.57
N THR A 165 -11.39 16.86 -34.70
CA THR A 165 -11.03 17.46 -35.99
C THR A 165 -12.29 17.64 -36.83
N GLU A 166 -12.24 18.50 -37.85
CA GLU A 166 -13.39 18.74 -38.75
C GLU A 166 -13.94 17.43 -39.38
N ALA A 167 -13.10 16.39 -39.49
CA ALA A 167 -13.46 15.11 -40.10
C ALA A 167 -13.62 13.93 -39.13
N THR A 168 -13.04 13.97 -37.92
CA THR A 168 -13.03 12.79 -37.02
C THR A 168 -13.18 13.14 -35.55
N LYS A 169 -13.86 12.25 -34.82
CA LYS A 169 -13.98 12.24 -33.36
C LYS A 169 -13.16 11.06 -32.83
N THR A 170 -12.02 11.31 -32.21
CA THR A 170 -11.14 10.26 -31.69
C THR A 170 -10.96 10.40 -30.18
N TYR A 171 -10.99 9.28 -29.47
CA TYR A 171 -10.68 9.24 -28.04
C TYR A 171 -9.23 8.81 -27.86
N ILE A 172 -8.40 9.70 -27.35
CA ILE A 172 -6.98 9.45 -27.16
C ILE A 172 -6.72 9.23 -25.66
N LYS A 173 -6.07 8.10 -25.33
CA LYS A 173 -5.72 7.75 -23.96
C LYS A 173 -4.69 8.73 -23.40
N THR A 174 -5.00 9.35 -22.26
CA THR A 174 -4.10 10.23 -21.53
C THR A 174 -3.09 9.39 -20.74
N PRO A 175 -1.78 9.73 -20.77
CA PRO A 175 -0.78 8.98 -20.02
C PRO A 175 -1.04 9.05 -18.50
N PRO A 176 -0.79 7.95 -17.76
CA PRO A 176 -0.96 7.92 -16.32
C PRO A 176 0.01 8.89 -15.62
N LEU A 177 -0.48 9.58 -14.59
CA LEU A 177 0.31 10.49 -13.76
C LEU A 177 0.79 9.75 -12.51
N ALA A 178 2.08 9.82 -12.21
CA ALA A 178 2.63 9.27 -10.98
C ALA A 178 2.32 10.21 -9.79
N ILE A 179 1.75 9.65 -8.72
CA ILE A 179 1.31 10.35 -7.52
C ILE A 179 1.99 9.74 -6.30
N GLY A 180 2.58 10.59 -5.46
CA GLY A 180 3.29 10.17 -4.24
C GLY A 180 4.82 10.17 -4.41
N SER A 181 5.48 9.20 -3.79
CA SER A 181 6.94 9.15 -3.69
C SER A 181 7.61 8.84 -5.03
N GLN A 182 8.63 9.62 -5.39
CA GLN A 182 9.50 9.35 -6.53
C GLN A 182 10.76 8.54 -6.16
N ARG A 183 10.93 8.20 -4.87
CA ARG A 183 12.15 7.56 -4.35
C ARG A 183 12.11 6.03 -4.39
N MET A 184 11.12 5.46 -5.07
CA MET A 184 10.86 4.03 -5.11
C MET A 184 11.93 3.30 -5.92
N LEU A 185 12.44 2.20 -5.37
CA LEU A 185 13.36 1.31 -6.08
C LEU A 185 12.57 0.32 -6.95
N GLN A 186 13.10 0.03 -8.14
CA GLN A 186 12.57 -1.02 -9.00
C GLN A 186 12.86 -2.40 -8.39
N VAL A 187 11.87 -3.29 -8.44
CA VAL A 187 11.96 -4.65 -7.85
C VAL A 187 13.17 -5.39 -8.40
N ASP A 188 13.36 -5.42 -9.71
CA ASP A 188 14.45 -6.19 -10.32
C ASP A 188 15.84 -5.66 -9.97
N LYS A 189 15.97 -4.35 -9.73
CA LYS A 189 17.21 -3.74 -9.24
C LYS A 189 17.50 -4.19 -7.80
N VAL A 190 16.49 -4.20 -6.93
CA VAL A 190 16.64 -4.68 -5.54
C VAL A 190 17.01 -6.16 -5.51
N ARG A 191 16.37 -7.00 -6.33
CA ARG A 191 16.70 -8.44 -6.46
C ARG A 191 18.15 -8.64 -6.90
N SER A 192 18.57 -7.94 -7.96
CA SER A 192 19.92 -8.03 -8.50
C SER A 192 20.97 -7.57 -7.50
N PHE A 193 20.69 -6.49 -6.76
CA PHE A 193 21.55 -5.99 -5.71
C PHE A 193 21.76 -7.02 -4.59
N PHE A 194 20.70 -7.60 -4.02
CA PHE A 194 20.87 -8.60 -2.96
C PHE A 194 21.52 -9.90 -3.45
N ARG A 195 21.30 -10.30 -4.71
CA ARG A 195 22.03 -11.41 -5.34
C ARG A 195 23.53 -11.11 -5.43
N HIS A 196 23.89 -9.90 -5.85
CA HIS A 196 25.29 -9.45 -5.89
C HIS A 196 25.92 -9.45 -4.49
N ILE A 197 25.26 -8.87 -3.48
CA ILE A 197 25.74 -8.87 -2.09
C ILE A 197 25.97 -10.30 -1.58
N HIS A 198 25.05 -11.23 -1.88
CA HIS A 198 25.22 -12.63 -1.50
C HIS A 198 26.45 -13.26 -2.14
N GLN A 199 26.66 -13.04 -3.45
CA GLN A 199 27.82 -13.54 -4.20
C GLN A 199 29.14 -12.98 -3.66
N GLN A 200 29.20 -11.67 -3.38
CA GLN A 200 30.37 -11.04 -2.76
C GLN A 200 30.66 -11.63 -1.38
N GLY A 201 29.62 -11.82 -0.57
CA GLY A 201 29.75 -12.47 0.72
C GLY A 201 30.26 -13.91 0.62
N LYS A 202 29.88 -14.67 -0.42
CA LYS A 202 30.42 -16.03 -0.66
C LYS A 202 31.90 -15.99 -1.03
N GLN A 203 32.32 -15.04 -1.87
CA GLN A 203 33.71 -14.88 -2.28
C GLN A 203 34.63 -14.52 -1.09
N LEU A 204 34.10 -13.81 -0.10
CA LEU A 204 34.80 -13.49 1.14
C LEU A 204 34.89 -14.67 2.12
N THR A 205 33.97 -15.64 2.04
CA THR A 205 34.01 -16.85 2.88
C THR A 205 35.17 -17.74 2.44
N ARG A 206 36.13 -17.99 3.34
CA ARG A 206 37.30 -18.85 3.07
C ARG A 206 37.40 -19.96 4.12
N PRO A 207 37.82 -21.20 3.75
CA PRO A 207 37.97 -22.31 4.70
C PRO A 207 39.03 -22.04 5.79
N GLN A 208 40.06 -21.25 5.47
CA GLN A 208 41.09 -20.82 6.41
C GLN A 208 41.13 -19.29 6.41
N CYS A 209 40.56 -18.69 7.45
CA CYS A 209 40.51 -17.24 7.59
C CYS A 209 41.66 -16.74 8.46
N THR A 210 42.49 -15.84 7.90
CA THR A 210 43.33 -14.96 8.71
C THR A 210 42.45 -14.01 9.53
N ALA A 211 42.98 -13.45 10.61
CA ALA A 211 42.26 -12.46 11.43
C ALA A 211 41.72 -11.29 10.57
N THR A 212 42.51 -10.81 9.60
CA THR A 212 42.11 -9.76 8.66
C THR A 212 40.96 -10.18 7.75
N ALA A 213 41.03 -11.39 7.16
CA ALA A 213 39.98 -11.90 6.29
C ALA A 213 38.67 -12.16 7.06
N LEU A 214 38.75 -12.68 8.28
CA LEU A 214 37.57 -12.86 9.13
C LEU A 214 36.93 -11.51 9.49
N ARG A 215 37.75 -10.51 9.83
CA ARG A 215 37.26 -9.14 10.08
C ARG A 215 36.52 -8.57 8.89
N GLU A 216 37.09 -8.70 7.69
CA GLU A 216 36.46 -8.24 6.46
C GLU A 216 35.10 -8.92 6.24
N LEU A 217 35.07 -10.26 6.36
CA LEU A 217 33.83 -11.03 6.24
C LEU A 217 32.78 -10.62 7.27
N VAL A 218 33.15 -10.46 8.54
CA VAL A 218 32.23 -10.02 9.60
C VAL A 218 31.68 -8.63 9.30
N ASN A 219 32.53 -7.67 8.95
CA ASN A 219 32.10 -6.30 8.64
C ASN A 219 31.17 -6.25 7.43
N PHE A 220 31.43 -7.08 6.43
CA PHE A 220 30.58 -7.26 5.26
C PHE A 220 29.22 -7.84 5.66
N ARG A 221 29.20 -8.97 6.37
CA ARG A 221 27.98 -9.68 6.79
C ARG A 221 27.13 -8.85 7.75
N ALA A 222 27.74 -8.03 8.61
CA ALA A 222 27.01 -7.11 9.47
C ALA A 222 26.28 -6.03 8.65
N SER A 223 26.91 -5.52 7.59
CA SER A 223 26.32 -4.52 6.69
C SER A 223 25.20 -5.12 5.84
N GLU A 224 25.40 -6.32 5.29
CA GLU A 224 24.36 -7.11 4.63
C GLU A 224 23.16 -7.32 5.55
N LEU A 225 23.39 -7.77 6.78
CA LEU A 225 22.33 -8.03 7.76
C LEU A 225 21.53 -6.77 8.08
N ALA A 226 22.18 -5.61 8.20
CA ALA A 226 21.49 -4.34 8.40
C ALA A 226 20.61 -3.95 7.20
N LEU A 227 21.06 -4.18 5.95
CA LEU A 227 20.23 -3.93 4.76
C LEU A 227 19.06 -4.91 4.67
N LEU A 228 19.28 -6.19 4.98
CA LEU A 228 18.22 -7.20 5.07
C LEU A 228 17.19 -6.82 6.14
N PHE A 229 17.64 -6.37 7.30
CA PHE A 229 16.75 -5.91 8.35
C PHE A 229 15.83 -4.78 7.86
N ILE A 230 16.37 -3.78 7.17
CA ILE A 230 15.56 -2.67 6.64
C ILE A 230 14.57 -3.16 5.57
N VAL A 231 15.01 -3.94 4.59
CA VAL A 231 14.16 -4.34 3.45
C VAL A 231 13.10 -5.37 3.84
N LEU A 232 13.36 -6.20 4.86
CA LEU A 232 12.45 -7.27 5.29
C LEU A 232 11.52 -6.87 6.44
N THR A 233 11.80 -5.78 7.16
CA THR A 233 10.97 -5.34 8.31
C THR A 233 10.48 -3.90 8.19
N GLY A 234 10.96 -3.15 7.21
CA GLY A 234 10.61 -1.75 7.03
C GLY A 234 11.17 -0.83 8.10
N VAL A 235 12.04 -1.25 9.02
CA VAL A 235 12.60 -0.40 10.09
C VAL A 235 13.38 0.80 9.52
N ARG A 236 13.30 1.97 10.19
CA ARG A 236 14.05 3.16 9.75
C ARG A 236 15.57 2.93 9.94
N PRO A 237 16.40 3.24 8.94
CA PRO A 237 17.85 3.31 9.13
C PRO A 237 18.22 4.57 9.94
N THR A 238 18.09 4.49 11.26
CA THR A 238 18.47 5.53 12.23
C THR A 238 19.97 5.49 12.58
N HIS A 239 20.42 6.25 13.58
CA HIS A 239 21.84 6.36 13.96
C HIS A 239 22.49 5.02 14.35
N ALA A 240 21.75 4.13 15.02
CA ALA A 240 22.13 2.75 15.27
C ALA A 240 21.20 1.82 14.47
N ILE A 241 21.76 1.08 13.50
CA ILE A 241 21.04 0.11 12.66
C ILE A 241 21.40 -1.30 13.13
N THR A 242 21.49 -1.46 14.44
CA THR A 242 21.90 -2.67 15.15
C THR A 242 20.90 -2.88 16.27
N LEU A 243 20.48 -4.11 16.51
CA LEU A 243 19.65 -4.45 17.66
C LEU A 243 20.53 -4.69 18.88
N GLU A 244 20.04 -4.33 20.07
CA GLU A 244 20.63 -4.82 21.32
C GLU A 244 20.13 -6.23 21.60
N GLN A 245 21.01 -7.09 22.12
CA GLN A 245 20.69 -8.49 22.42
C GLN A 245 19.57 -8.61 23.47
N THR A 246 19.58 -7.72 24.46
CA THR A 246 18.56 -7.62 25.52
C THR A 246 17.16 -7.36 25.01
N TYR A 247 17.05 -6.73 23.83
CA TYR A 247 15.78 -6.40 23.18
C TYR A 247 15.42 -7.35 22.04
N CYS A 248 16.15 -8.44 21.86
CA CYS A 248 15.86 -9.46 20.84
C CYS A 248 15.44 -10.79 21.49
N PHE A 249 14.19 -11.17 21.28
CA PHE A 249 13.58 -12.34 21.90
C PHE A 249 13.60 -13.53 20.94
N ASN A 250 14.55 -14.44 21.18
CA ASN A 250 14.73 -15.69 20.44
C ASN A 250 14.83 -15.49 18.91
N PHE A 251 15.40 -14.36 18.48
CA PHE A 251 15.44 -13.91 17.09
C PHE A 251 14.08 -13.80 16.38
N LYS A 252 12.95 -13.95 17.07
CA LYS A 252 11.60 -13.85 16.48
C LYS A 252 11.02 -12.46 16.57
N HIS A 253 11.27 -11.79 17.69
CA HIS A 253 10.79 -10.45 17.94
C HIS A 253 11.91 -9.57 18.44
N ALA A 254 11.89 -8.29 18.07
CA ALA A 254 12.82 -7.30 18.58
C ALA A 254 12.09 -6.02 18.96
N ILE A 255 12.60 -5.32 19.98
CA ILE A 255 12.16 -3.98 20.32
C ILE A 255 13.12 -2.97 19.69
N VAL A 256 12.57 -2.00 18.96
CA VAL A 256 13.36 -0.92 18.33
C VAL A 256 12.83 0.44 18.76
N SER A 257 13.75 1.41 18.89
CA SER A 257 13.39 2.81 19.10
C SER A 257 13.41 3.56 17.77
N ASP A 258 12.28 4.14 17.41
CA ASP A 258 12.12 4.94 16.22
C ASP A 258 11.60 6.34 16.60
N LYS A 259 12.40 7.37 16.30
CA LYS A 259 12.17 8.77 16.75
C LYS A 259 11.87 8.87 18.26
N GLY A 260 12.59 8.08 19.07
CA GLY A 260 12.44 8.05 20.53
C GLY A 260 11.21 7.28 21.02
N ARG A 261 10.51 6.54 20.14
CA ARG A 261 9.35 5.72 20.49
C ARG A 261 9.66 4.25 20.27
N TRP A 262 9.37 3.45 21.29
CA TRP A 262 9.61 2.02 21.26
C TRP A 262 8.46 1.27 20.58
N ARG A 263 8.81 0.33 19.70
CA ARG A 263 7.85 -0.58 19.06
C ARG A 263 8.42 -1.99 18.93
N SER A 264 7.52 -2.96 18.85
CA SER A 264 7.87 -4.34 18.53
C SER A 264 8.01 -4.52 17.01
N VAL A 265 8.94 -5.38 16.61
CA VAL A 265 9.17 -5.77 15.21
C VAL A 265 9.29 -7.29 15.18
N THR A 266 8.49 -7.93 14.34
CA THR A 266 8.67 -9.35 14.04
C THR A 266 9.80 -9.52 13.02
N LEU A 267 10.69 -10.47 13.29
CA LEU A 267 11.82 -10.80 12.43
C LEU A 267 11.45 -12.02 11.57
N PRO A 268 11.37 -11.88 10.23
CA PRO A 268 11.05 -13.00 9.35
C PRO A 268 12.11 -14.11 9.38
N ASP A 269 11.72 -15.32 8.99
CA ASP A 269 12.52 -16.54 9.12
C ASP A 269 13.84 -16.47 8.34
N TYR A 270 13.83 -15.85 7.16
CA TYR A 270 15.06 -15.58 6.41
C TYR A 270 16.05 -14.71 7.22
N LEU A 271 15.55 -13.68 7.90
CA LEU A 271 16.40 -12.81 8.72
C LEU A 271 16.90 -13.54 9.97
N GLN A 272 16.07 -14.39 10.58
CA GLN A 272 16.49 -15.27 11.69
C GLN A 272 17.69 -16.13 11.30
N GLN A 273 17.65 -16.77 10.13
CA GLN A 273 18.76 -17.57 9.61
C GLN A 273 20.00 -16.70 9.39
N ALA A 274 19.84 -15.49 8.84
CA ALA A 274 20.96 -14.57 8.61
C ALA A 274 21.63 -14.11 9.92
N ILE A 275 20.83 -13.89 10.97
CA ILE A 275 21.33 -13.62 12.33
C ILE A 275 22.09 -14.83 12.87
N GLN A 276 21.54 -16.04 12.75
CA GLN A 276 22.21 -17.27 13.22
C GLN A 276 23.55 -17.50 12.51
N ARG A 277 23.63 -17.29 11.20
CA ARG A 277 24.89 -17.32 10.44
C ARG A 277 25.90 -16.30 11.00
N PHE A 278 25.44 -15.11 11.36
CA PHE A 278 26.30 -14.09 11.95
C PHE A 278 26.80 -14.48 13.35
N GLU A 279 25.95 -15.11 14.18
CA GLU A 279 26.36 -15.65 15.49
C GLU A 279 27.47 -16.71 15.36
N GLN A 280 27.41 -17.57 14.34
CA GLN A 280 28.49 -18.54 14.06
C GLN A 280 29.81 -17.84 13.74
N LEU A 281 29.78 -16.73 13.01
CA LEU A 281 30.98 -15.92 12.74
C LEU A 281 31.54 -15.26 14.01
N LYS A 282 30.68 -14.82 14.93
CA LYS A 282 31.13 -14.28 16.23
C LYS A 282 31.87 -15.33 17.06
N GLN A 283 31.42 -16.58 17.04
CA GLN A 283 32.11 -17.66 17.74
C GLN A 283 33.53 -17.88 17.19
N GLN A 284 33.71 -17.76 15.87
CA GLN A 284 35.04 -17.82 15.24
C GLN A 284 35.92 -16.62 15.60
N LEU A 285 35.34 -15.42 15.75
CA LEU A 285 36.08 -14.23 16.19
C LEU A 285 36.70 -14.43 17.58
N ASN A 286 35.97 -15.02 18.52
CA ASN A 286 36.49 -15.28 19.87
C ASN A 286 37.73 -16.17 19.86
N GLN A 287 37.87 -17.04 18.86
CA GLN A 287 39.04 -17.93 18.72
C GLN A 287 40.26 -17.19 18.16
N LEU A 288 40.06 -16.23 17.25
CA LEU A 288 41.14 -15.52 16.55
C LEU A 288 41.50 -14.15 17.17
N PHE A 289 40.62 -13.58 18.00
CA PHE A 289 40.81 -12.32 18.72
C PHE A 289 40.66 -12.55 20.23
N PRO A 290 41.76 -12.86 20.95
CA PRO A 290 41.71 -13.21 22.38
C PRO A 290 41.22 -12.07 23.29
N LYS A 291 41.27 -10.81 22.80
CA LYS A 291 40.79 -9.61 23.50
C LYS A 291 39.39 -9.18 23.06
N HIS A 292 38.65 -10.02 22.32
CA HIS A 292 37.31 -9.67 21.88
C HIS A 292 36.40 -9.44 23.09
N ALA A 293 35.92 -8.21 23.25
CA ALA A 293 34.94 -7.87 24.27
C ALA A 293 33.54 -8.28 23.80
N PRO A 294 32.73 -8.95 24.64
CA PRO A 294 31.35 -9.27 24.31
C PRO A 294 30.58 -7.98 24.00
N SER A 295 29.95 -7.93 22.82
CA SER A 295 29.12 -6.80 22.44
C SER A 295 27.70 -6.96 22.98
N VAL A 296 27.10 -5.85 23.43
CA VAL A 296 25.65 -5.78 23.70
C VAL A 296 24.82 -5.81 22.41
N LEU A 297 25.46 -5.61 21.25
CA LEU A 297 24.80 -5.55 19.95
C LEU A 297 24.68 -6.94 19.33
N LEU A 298 23.56 -7.19 18.67
CA LEU A 298 23.26 -8.43 17.97
C LEU A 298 24.07 -8.55 16.68
N TRP A 299 24.38 -7.43 16.02
CA TRP A 299 25.40 -7.40 14.98
C TRP A 299 26.17 -6.09 15.04
N TYR A 300 27.42 -6.15 14.64
CA TYR A 300 28.37 -5.05 14.78
C TYR A 300 29.51 -5.23 13.78
N GLN A 301 30.21 -4.13 13.51
CA GLN A 301 31.51 -4.18 12.84
C GLN A 301 32.59 -4.40 13.89
N ILE A 302 33.77 -4.86 13.50
CA ILE A 302 34.94 -4.92 14.36
C ILE A 302 36.09 -4.09 13.78
N ASN A 303 36.84 -3.44 14.65
CA ASN A 303 38.03 -2.70 14.29
C ASN A 303 39.26 -3.62 14.16
N GLU A 304 40.43 -3.03 13.93
CA GLU A 304 41.70 -3.77 13.80
C GLU A 304 42.14 -4.45 15.09
N LEU A 305 41.70 -3.93 16.24
CA LEU A 305 41.96 -4.50 17.56
C LEU A 305 40.95 -5.60 17.94
N GLY A 306 39.95 -5.86 17.08
CA GLY A 306 38.88 -6.82 17.34
C GLY A 306 37.76 -6.29 18.24
N GLU A 307 37.70 -4.98 18.49
CA GLU A 307 36.66 -4.37 19.32
C GLU A 307 35.37 -4.14 18.53
N PRO A 308 34.20 -4.40 19.12
CA PRO A 308 32.91 -4.19 18.47
C PRO A 308 32.58 -2.70 18.29
N LEU A 309 32.18 -2.32 17.09
CA LEU A 309 31.72 -0.99 16.71
C LEU A 309 30.27 -1.06 16.19
N PRO A 310 29.38 -0.17 16.63
CA PRO A 310 28.02 -0.11 16.10
C PRO A 310 28.02 0.26 14.61
N LEU A 311 27.08 -0.32 13.85
CA LEU A 311 26.86 0.14 12.47
C LEU A 311 26.17 1.50 12.49
N THR A 312 26.80 2.46 11.82
CA THR A 312 26.28 3.80 11.67
C THR A 312 25.53 3.94 10.34
N ALA A 313 24.58 4.89 10.28
CA ALA A 313 23.93 5.24 9.02
C ALA A 313 24.93 5.68 7.93
N LYS A 314 26.07 6.25 8.31
CA LYS A 314 27.13 6.67 7.38
C LYS A 314 27.83 5.46 6.77
N THR A 315 28.26 4.50 7.59
CA THR A 315 28.95 3.29 7.11
C THR A 315 28.02 2.45 6.24
N LEU A 316 26.76 2.29 6.65
CA LEU A 316 25.78 1.56 5.85
C LEU A 316 25.47 2.24 4.51
N ARG A 317 25.38 3.57 4.49
CA ARG A 317 25.21 4.32 3.23
C ARG A 317 26.38 4.10 2.29
N HIS A 318 27.61 4.21 2.80
CA HIS A 318 28.81 3.99 1.98
C HIS A 318 28.83 2.57 1.39
N PHE A 319 28.58 1.56 2.23
CA PHE A 319 28.48 0.16 1.80
C PHE A 319 27.45 -0.04 0.69
N MET A 320 26.22 0.45 0.89
CA MET A 320 25.16 0.31 -0.11
C MET A 320 25.51 1.06 -1.41
N THR A 321 26.03 2.30 -1.33
CA THR A 321 26.39 3.07 -2.52
C THR A 321 27.49 2.38 -3.32
N HIS A 322 28.51 1.81 -2.65
CA HIS A 322 29.60 1.09 -3.31
C HIS A 322 29.06 -0.10 -4.11
N HIS A 323 28.45 -1.07 -3.46
CA HIS A 323 27.95 -2.29 -4.13
C HIS A 323 26.79 -2.04 -5.09
N TRP A 324 25.96 -1.03 -4.83
CA TRP A 324 24.92 -0.65 -5.80
C TRP A 324 25.51 -0.10 -7.08
N SER A 325 26.56 0.72 -6.99
CA SER A 325 27.22 1.30 -8.17
C SER A 325 27.90 0.24 -9.06
N GLU A 326 28.33 -0.87 -8.48
CA GLU A 326 28.86 -2.02 -9.24
C GLU A 326 27.78 -2.70 -10.08
N CYS A 327 26.54 -2.71 -9.60
CA CYS A 327 25.39 -3.23 -10.34
C CYS A 327 24.80 -2.18 -11.31
N PHE A 328 24.75 -0.92 -10.86
CA PHE A 328 24.02 0.18 -11.51
C PHE A 328 24.79 1.51 -11.35
N PRO A 329 25.79 1.80 -12.20
CA PRO A 329 26.72 2.92 -12.01
C PRO A 329 26.07 4.32 -11.99
N ASN A 330 24.95 4.49 -12.70
CA ASN A 330 24.28 5.78 -12.85
C ASN A 330 23.22 6.05 -11.77
N ASP A 331 22.93 5.06 -10.93
CA ASP A 331 21.90 5.16 -9.90
C ASP A 331 22.50 5.64 -8.58
N ARG A 332 21.82 6.62 -7.96
CA ARG A 332 22.15 7.06 -6.60
C ARG A 332 21.10 6.53 -5.64
N VAL A 333 21.54 5.67 -4.73
CA VAL A 333 20.66 5.06 -3.73
C VAL A 333 21.15 5.23 -2.32
N VAL A 334 20.19 5.22 -1.38
CA VAL A 334 20.46 5.23 0.06
C VAL A 334 19.62 4.18 0.80
N PRO A 335 20.07 3.69 1.97
CA PRO A 335 19.36 2.64 2.71
C PRO A 335 17.89 2.97 3.03
N TYR A 336 17.56 4.26 3.21
CA TYR A 336 16.19 4.70 3.47
C TYR A 336 15.20 4.34 2.36
N GLN A 337 15.67 4.17 1.12
CA GLN A 337 14.82 3.75 0.00
C GLN A 337 14.39 2.28 0.08
N LEU A 338 15.14 1.42 0.79
CA LEU A 338 14.71 0.05 1.06
C LEU A 338 13.47 0.01 1.96
N ARG A 339 13.35 0.97 2.90
CA ARG A 339 12.12 1.14 3.69
C ARG A 339 10.93 1.59 2.83
N HIS A 340 11.14 2.47 1.85
CA HIS A 340 10.08 2.84 0.90
C HIS A 340 9.66 1.67 0.03
N PHE A 341 10.64 0.90 -0.44
CA PHE A 341 10.41 -0.34 -1.18
C PHE A 341 9.54 -1.31 -0.38
N PHE A 342 9.88 -1.56 0.88
CA PHE A 342 9.08 -2.39 1.79
C PHE A 342 7.63 -1.89 1.90
N ALA A 343 7.45 -0.59 2.15
CA ALA A 343 6.10 -0.01 2.31
C ALA A 343 5.24 -0.12 1.04
N GLN A 344 5.87 0.04 -0.12
CA GLN A 344 5.20 -0.12 -1.41
C GLN A 344 4.83 -1.59 -1.66
N HIS A 345 5.74 -2.51 -1.34
CA HIS A 345 5.50 -3.94 -1.47
C HIS A 345 4.36 -4.41 -0.56
N ALA A 346 4.36 -3.98 0.70
CA ALA A 346 3.30 -4.25 1.66
C ALA A 346 1.93 -3.76 1.16
N ARG A 347 1.87 -2.55 0.58
CA ARG A 347 0.66 -2.00 -0.03
C ARG A 347 0.17 -2.82 -1.23
N ALA A 348 1.10 -3.31 -2.05
CA ALA A 348 0.80 -4.05 -3.27
C ALA A 348 0.62 -5.57 -3.04
N ALA A 349 0.68 -6.03 -1.78
CA ALA A 349 0.59 -7.44 -1.46
C ALA A 349 -0.79 -8.01 -1.82
N LEU A 350 -0.79 -9.10 -2.59
CA LEU A 350 -2.00 -9.82 -2.99
C LEU A 350 -2.31 -11.00 -2.07
N ASP A 351 -1.29 -11.58 -1.44
CA ASP A 351 -1.45 -12.65 -0.46
C ASP A 351 -0.39 -12.55 0.66
N PRO A 352 -0.78 -12.21 1.89
CA PRO A 352 -2.10 -11.74 2.28
C PRO A 352 -2.36 -10.29 1.81
N VAL A 353 -3.60 -9.98 1.45
CA VAL A 353 -4.01 -8.58 1.15
C VAL A 353 -3.94 -7.74 2.42
N LEU A 354 -3.01 -6.80 2.51
CA LEU A 354 -2.86 -5.92 3.67
C LEU A 354 -3.78 -4.71 3.59
N SER A 355 -4.36 -4.31 4.73
CA SER A 355 -5.07 -3.05 4.86
C SER A 355 -4.10 -1.89 5.04
N THR A 356 -4.58 -0.65 4.90
CA THR A 356 -3.80 0.54 5.25
C THR A 356 -3.28 0.51 6.69
N GLN A 357 -4.10 0.05 7.64
CA GLN A 357 -3.72 -0.11 9.05
C GLN A 357 -2.62 -1.16 9.24
N ASP A 358 -2.69 -2.30 8.54
CA ASP A 358 -1.65 -3.34 8.59
C ASP A 358 -0.30 -2.79 8.12
N VAL A 359 -0.30 -2.01 7.03
CA VAL A 359 0.92 -1.38 6.50
C VAL A 359 1.45 -0.33 7.46
N ASP A 360 0.58 0.49 8.06
CA ASP A 360 1.00 1.47 9.06
C ASP A 360 1.64 0.78 10.28
N GLN A 361 1.06 -0.32 10.76
CA GLN A 361 1.61 -1.13 11.86
C GLN A 361 3.01 -1.66 11.57
N LEU A 362 3.23 -2.21 10.37
CA LEU A 362 4.56 -2.65 9.96
C LEU A 362 5.57 -1.48 9.93
N MET A 363 5.09 -0.28 9.58
CA MET A 363 5.91 0.91 9.43
C MET A 363 6.12 1.68 10.76
N GLY A 364 5.33 1.45 11.80
CA GLY A 364 5.47 2.14 13.09
C GLY A 364 4.99 3.59 13.04
N HIS A 365 3.78 3.82 12.55
CA HIS A 365 3.06 5.09 12.58
C HIS A 365 2.05 5.16 13.74
N SER A 366 2.19 6.18 14.57
CA SER A 366 1.61 6.26 15.91
C SER A 366 0.09 6.27 16.08
N SER A 367 -0.70 6.23 15.01
CA SER A 367 -2.16 6.43 15.09
C SER A 367 -2.92 5.21 15.62
N PHE A 368 -2.33 4.00 15.58
CA PHE A 368 -3.04 2.73 15.87
C PHE A 368 -2.46 1.90 17.02
N GLY A 369 -1.95 2.53 18.07
CA GLY A 369 -1.47 1.79 19.23
C GLY A 369 -0.15 1.03 18.98
N GLU A 370 0.60 1.42 17.95
CA GLU A 370 1.81 0.72 17.52
C GLU A 370 3.03 0.97 18.42
N HIS A 371 2.81 1.55 19.60
CA HIS A 371 3.83 1.75 20.60
C HIS A 371 3.74 0.62 21.62
N LEU A 372 4.88 0.31 22.23
CA LEU A 372 4.94 -0.69 23.29
C LEU A 372 3.93 -0.34 24.39
N GLY A 373 2.95 -1.23 24.61
CA GLY A 373 1.87 -1.06 25.58
C GLY A 373 0.51 -0.60 25.03
N SER A 374 0.40 -0.25 23.74
CA SER A 374 -0.88 0.08 23.09
C SER A 374 -1.26 -0.84 21.92
N ASP A 375 -0.44 -1.84 21.64
CA ASP A 375 -0.63 -2.74 20.49
C ASP A 375 -1.84 -3.66 20.72
N MET A 376 -2.84 -3.56 19.85
CA MET A 376 -3.94 -4.53 19.80
C MET A 376 -3.51 -5.77 19.00
N HIS A 377 -2.89 -6.73 19.67
CA HIS A 377 -2.42 -7.98 19.07
C HIS A 377 -3.56 -8.98 18.86
N PHE A 378 -4.35 -8.80 17.80
CA PHE A 378 -5.27 -9.85 17.37
C PHE A 378 -4.48 -10.99 16.68
N PRO A 379 -4.63 -12.26 17.10
CA PRO A 379 -3.87 -13.37 16.52
C PRO A 379 -4.06 -13.51 14.99
N ALA A 380 -5.25 -13.19 14.48
CA ALA A 380 -5.54 -13.21 13.05
C ALA A 380 -4.70 -12.16 12.28
N SER A 381 -4.63 -10.94 12.80
CA SER A 381 -3.79 -9.86 12.23
C SER A 381 -2.32 -10.23 12.30
N GLN A 382 -1.85 -10.78 13.42
CA GLN A 382 -0.44 -11.16 13.55
C GLN A 382 -0.04 -12.30 12.61
N LYS A 383 -0.90 -13.31 12.44
CA LYS A 383 -0.68 -14.38 11.45
C LYS A 383 -0.57 -13.83 10.03
N LYS A 384 -1.42 -12.86 9.70
CA LYS A 384 -1.42 -12.16 8.40
C LYS A 384 -0.12 -11.37 8.19
N LEU A 385 0.29 -10.57 9.17
CA LEU A 385 1.55 -9.80 9.10
C LEU A 385 2.77 -10.71 9.01
N ASN A 386 2.83 -11.77 9.82
CA ASN A 386 3.93 -12.74 9.77
C ASN A 386 4.01 -13.46 8.42
N LYS A 387 2.87 -13.85 7.84
CA LYS A 387 2.83 -14.43 6.50
C LYS A 387 3.39 -13.46 5.46
N HIS A 388 2.98 -12.19 5.51
CA HIS A 388 3.53 -11.17 4.61
C HIS A 388 5.04 -11.04 4.77
N LEU A 389 5.55 -10.83 5.99
CA LEU A 389 6.97 -10.64 6.27
C LEU A 389 7.82 -11.82 5.77
N ASN A 390 7.36 -13.06 5.97
CA ASN A 390 8.04 -14.25 5.49
C ASN A 390 7.99 -14.41 3.96
N SER A 391 6.97 -13.87 3.28
CA SER A 391 6.88 -13.93 1.81
C SER A 391 7.85 -12.98 1.09
N ILE A 392 8.40 -11.97 1.79
CA ILE A 392 9.24 -10.93 1.16
C ILE A 392 10.55 -11.52 0.63
N SER A 393 11.15 -12.48 1.34
CA SER A 393 12.38 -13.15 0.88
C SER A 393 12.16 -13.87 -0.44
N ASP A 394 11.03 -14.55 -0.59
CA ASP A 394 10.67 -15.29 -1.80
C ASP A 394 10.35 -14.31 -2.94
N PHE A 395 9.61 -13.24 -2.64
CA PHE A 395 9.35 -12.16 -3.60
C PHE A 395 10.63 -11.53 -4.12
N LEU A 396 11.62 -11.30 -3.24
CA LEU A 396 12.94 -10.77 -3.59
C LEU A 396 13.87 -11.84 -4.19
N GLN A 397 13.45 -13.11 -4.24
CA GLN A 397 14.28 -14.23 -4.71
C GLN A 397 15.64 -14.23 -4.00
N LEU A 398 15.62 -14.01 -2.68
CA LEU A 398 16.84 -13.99 -1.89
C LEU A 398 17.49 -15.37 -1.91
N PRO A 399 18.82 -15.46 -2.17
CA PRO A 399 19.52 -16.74 -2.11
C PRO A 399 19.43 -17.37 -0.72
N PRO A 400 19.46 -18.70 -0.57
CA PRO A 400 19.44 -19.33 0.76
C PRO A 400 20.63 -18.87 1.61
N VAL A 401 20.37 -18.63 2.90
CA VAL A 401 21.36 -18.08 3.84
C VAL A 401 22.44 -19.10 4.17
N MET A 402 22.04 -20.34 4.43
CA MET A 402 22.93 -21.48 4.68
C MET A 402 22.97 -22.32 3.41
N GLU A 403 24.17 -22.69 2.98
CA GLU A 403 24.35 -23.62 1.88
C GLU A 403 24.22 -25.03 2.46
N ASP A 404 23.43 -25.89 1.82
CA ASP A 404 23.43 -27.32 2.13
C ASP A 404 24.87 -27.81 1.89
N ASN A 405 25.54 -28.23 2.96
CA ASN A 405 26.91 -28.76 2.94
C ASN A 405 27.00 -30.03 2.09
#